data_AF-A0A1E5PHR3-F1
#
_entry.id   AF-A0A1E5PHR3-F1
#
_cell.length_a   1.000
_cell.length_b   1.000
_cell.length_c   1.000
_cell.angle_alpha   90.00
_cell.angle_beta   90.00
_cell.angle_gamma   90.00
#
_symmetry.space_group_name_H-M   'P 1'
#
loop_
_entity.id
_entity.type
_entity.pdbx_description
1 polymer ?
#
loop_
_entity_poly.entity_id
_entity_poly.type
_entity_poly.pdbx_seq_one_letter_code
_entity_poly.pdbx_strand_id
1 'polypeptide(L)'
;MKDLDFAYTWTGATWEPPTVFVRLRNTTDRKLFCVLLDLTDRHRMHADLFPGEYVAGRWTAEAGNGAAVTLALPPDQPVEPGASVTDWLVLLVAEEPFSSAPFALPRLREMPKS
;
A
#
# COMPACT_ATOMS: atom_id res chain seq x y z
N MET A 1 14.93 -2.96 -6.51
CA MET A 1 13.47 -2.78 -6.38
C MET A 1 12.81 -3.87 -7.22
N LYS A 2 11.70 -4.44 -6.78
CA LYS A 2 10.98 -5.44 -7.57
C LYS A 2 9.69 -4.80 -8.04
N ASP A 3 9.50 -4.76 -9.35
CA ASP A 3 8.31 -4.18 -9.96
C ASP A 3 7.30 -5.31 -10.20
N LEU A 4 6.04 -5.02 -9.93
CA LEU A 4 4.92 -5.93 -10.13
C LEU A 4 3.85 -5.19 -10.92
N ASP A 5 3.53 -5.71 -12.09
CA ASP A 5 2.51 -5.14 -12.96
C ASP A 5 1.18 -5.85 -12.75
N PHE A 6 0.13 -5.06 -12.53
CA PHE A 6 -1.23 -5.56 -12.38
C PHE A 6 -2.13 -4.89 -13.42
N ALA A 7 -2.87 -5.70 -14.17
CA ALA A 7 -3.74 -5.22 -15.24
C ALA A 7 -5.20 -5.20 -14.77
N TYR A 8 -5.91 -4.15 -15.21
CA TYR A 8 -7.37 -4.17 -15.21
C TYR A 8 -7.88 -5.27 -16.16
N THR A 9 -9.00 -5.87 -15.81
CA THR A 9 -9.67 -6.87 -16.66
C THR A 9 -10.92 -6.27 -17.29
N TRP A 10 -11.06 -6.40 -18.61
CA TRP A 10 -12.29 -6.02 -19.31
C TRP A 10 -13.33 -7.13 -19.17
N THR A 11 -14.52 -6.79 -18.66
CA THR A 11 -15.60 -7.77 -18.45
C THR A 11 -16.61 -7.84 -19.59
N GLY A 12 -16.45 -7.03 -20.64
CA GLY A 12 -17.46 -6.85 -21.69
C GLY A 12 -18.33 -5.61 -21.48
N ALA A 13 -18.31 -5.00 -20.28
CA ALA A 13 -19.07 -3.79 -19.97
C ALA A 13 -18.26 -2.72 -19.22
N THR A 14 -17.35 -3.15 -18.35
CA THR A 14 -16.50 -2.25 -17.55
C THR A 14 -15.09 -2.81 -17.39
N TRP A 15 -14.16 -1.92 -17.05
CA TRP A 15 -12.85 -2.31 -16.55
C TRP A 15 -12.94 -2.58 -15.05
N GLU A 16 -12.51 -3.76 -14.62
CA GLU A 16 -12.42 -4.13 -13.20
C GLU A 16 -10.98 -4.04 -12.71
N PRO A 17 -10.73 -3.36 -11.57
CA PRO A 17 -9.40 -3.26 -10.99
C PRO A 17 -8.94 -4.61 -10.43
N PRO A 18 -7.63 -4.91 -10.51
CA PRO A 18 -7.08 -6.09 -9.85
C PRO A 18 -7.14 -5.94 -8.32
N THR A 19 -7.26 -7.08 -7.65
CA THR A 19 -7.21 -7.19 -6.19
C THR A 19 -6.08 -8.10 -5.77
N VAL A 20 -5.38 -7.74 -4.70
CA VAL A 20 -4.20 -8.47 -4.21
C VAL A 20 -4.23 -8.65 -2.69
N PHE A 21 -3.60 -9.70 -2.20
CA PHE A 21 -3.29 -9.83 -0.77
C PHE A 21 -1.83 -9.45 -0.54
N VAL A 22 -1.59 -8.56 0.41
CA VAL A 22 -0.24 -8.12 0.79
C VAL A 22 0.14 -8.74 2.12
N ARG A 23 1.31 -9.39 2.16
CA ARG A 23 1.81 -10.13 3.32
C ARG A 23 3.22 -9.71 3.67
N LEU A 24 3.46 -9.48 4.95
CA LEU A 24 4.77 -9.15 5.50
C LEU A 24 5.35 -10.38 6.19
N ARG A 25 6.38 -10.98 5.58
CA ARG A 25 7.08 -12.13 6.18
C ARG A 25 8.34 -11.67 6.89
N ASN A 26 8.38 -11.85 8.21
CA ASN A 26 9.62 -11.68 8.97
C ASN A 26 10.48 -12.94 8.81
N THR A 27 11.60 -12.80 8.11
CA THR A 27 12.52 -13.92 7.85
C THR A 27 13.57 -14.11 8.95
N THR A 28 13.62 -13.20 9.92
CA THR A 28 14.53 -13.26 11.07
C THR A 28 13.89 -14.00 12.25
N ASP A 29 14.67 -14.24 13.30
CA ASP A 29 14.18 -14.81 14.56
C ASP A 29 13.75 -13.75 15.59
N ARG A 30 13.93 -12.45 15.28
CA ARG A 30 13.59 -11.35 16.19
C ARG A 30 12.15 -10.91 15.98
N LYS A 31 11.50 -10.42 17.04
CA LYS A 31 10.23 -9.71 16.93
C LYS A 31 10.52 -8.29 16.44
N LEU A 32 9.91 -7.89 15.32
CA LEU A 32 10.19 -6.61 14.67
C LEU A 32 8.91 -5.79 14.56
N PHE A 33 8.99 -4.50 14.87
CA PHE A 33 7.92 -3.54 14.64
C PHE A 33 7.97 -3.08 13.19
N CYS A 34 6.88 -3.27 12.46
CA CYS A 34 6.80 -3.00 11.03
C CYS A 34 5.76 -1.92 10.75
N VAL A 35 6.05 -1.03 9.81
CA VAL A 35 5.11 -0.08 9.21
C VAL A 35 5.25 -0.19 7.69
N LEU A 36 4.14 -0.39 6.98
CA LEU A 36 4.12 -0.41 5.52
C LEU A 36 3.58 0.92 4.99
N LEU A 37 4.46 1.69 4.37
CA LEU A 37 4.08 2.93 3.70
C LEU A 37 3.70 2.66 2.25
N ASP A 38 2.62 3.31 1.81
CA ASP A 38 2.18 3.38 0.44
C ASP A 38 2.38 4.82 -0.06
N LEU A 39 3.24 4.95 -1.07
CA LEU A 39 3.56 6.21 -1.73
C LEU A 39 2.95 6.19 -3.13
N THR A 40 1.89 6.98 -3.33
CA THR A 40 1.21 7.03 -4.62
C THR A 40 1.94 7.96 -5.59
N ASP A 41 1.70 7.79 -6.89
CA ASP A 41 2.19 8.66 -7.97
C ASP A 41 2.00 10.17 -7.71
N ARG A 42 0.90 10.54 -7.07
CA ARG A 42 0.52 11.90 -6.68
C ARG A 42 1.03 12.34 -5.30
N HIS A 43 2.09 11.69 -4.84
CA HIS A 43 2.83 12.02 -3.62
C HIS A 43 2.00 11.91 -2.33
N ARG A 44 0.84 11.23 -2.35
CA ARG A 44 0.18 10.83 -1.11
C ARG A 44 1.07 9.78 -0.45
N MET A 45 1.28 9.92 0.86
CA MET A 45 1.97 8.92 1.66
C MET A 45 1.06 8.54 2.81
N HIS A 46 0.85 7.24 3.03
CA HIS A 46 0.07 6.76 4.17
C HIS A 46 0.48 5.34 4.58
N ALA A 47 0.05 4.93 5.78
CA ALA A 47 0.36 3.62 6.34
C ALA A 47 -0.89 2.72 6.49
N ASP A 48 -1.99 3.04 5.79
CA ASP A 48 -3.29 2.38 5.93
C ASP A 48 -3.24 0.84 5.80
N LEU A 49 -2.31 0.32 5.00
CA LEU A 49 -2.12 -1.13 4.83
C LEU A 49 -1.51 -1.81 6.07
N PHE A 50 -0.60 -1.15 6.78
CA PHE A 50 0.01 -1.70 8.00
C PHE A 50 0.56 -0.55 8.85
N PRO A 51 -0.28 0.06 9.73
CA PRO A 51 0.04 1.33 10.36
C PRO A 51 1.12 1.25 11.44
N GLY A 52 1.41 0.04 11.93
CA GLY A 52 2.39 -0.19 13.00
C GLY A 52 1.99 -1.36 13.87
N GLU A 53 2.60 -2.51 13.67
CA GLU A 53 2.41 -3.68 14.52
C GLU A 53 3.68 -4.53 14.55
N TYR A 54 3.82 -5.33 15.60
CA TYR A 54 4.89 -6.30 15.68
C TYR A 54 4.60 -7.54 14.83
N VAL A 55 5.60 -7.95 14.05
CA VAL A 55 5.64 -9.26 13.39
C VAL A 55 6.64 -10.14 14.12
N ALA A 56 6.15 -11.24 14.70
CA ALA A 56 6.99 -12.21 15.39
C ALA A 56 8.06 -12.80 14.47
N GLY A 57 9.17 -13.25 15.04
CA GLY A 57 10.22 -13.94 14.30
C GLY A 57 9.64 -15.12 13.53
N ARG A 58 10.08 -15.30 12.28
CA ARG A 58 9.64 -16.36 11.37
C ARG A 58 8.14 -16.36 11.01
N TRP A 59 7.39 -15.32 11.40
CA TRP A 59 5.96 -15.20 11.18
C TRP A 59 5.60 -14.37 9.94
N THR A 60 4.35 -14.47 9.50
CA THR A 60 3.78 -13.66 8.41
C THR A 60 2.57 -12.89 8.92
N ALA A 61 2.59 -11.57 8.77
CA ALA A 61 1.44 -10.71 9.03
C ALA A 61 0.70 -10.39 7.74
N GLU A 62 -0.61 -10.23 7.84
CA GLU A 62 -1.48 -9.80 6.74
C GLU A 62 -1.65 -8.28 6.79
N ALA A 63 -1.36 -7.58 5.70
CA ALA A 63 -1.67 -6.18 5.55
C ALA A 63 -3.15 -5.98 5.18
N GLY A 64 -3.67 -4.76 5.31
CA GLY A 64 -5.08 -4.44 5.08
C GLY A 64 -6.03 -5.18 6.02
N ASN A 65 -5.56 -5.57 7.22
CA ASN A 65 -6.28 -6.43 8.15
C ASN A 65 -6.75 -7.76 7.52
N GLY A 66 -5.99 -8.29 6.55
CA GLY A 66 -6.33 -9.51 5.82
C GLY A 66 -7.37 -9.34 4.71
N ALA A 67 -7.85 -8.12 4.46
CA ALA A 67 -8.71 -7.84 3.31
C ALA A 67 -7.87 -7.76 2.02
N ALA A 68 -8.51 -8.12 0.90
CA ALA A 68 -7.92 -7.88 -0.41
C ALA A 68 -7.81 -6.37 -0.66
N VAL A 69 -6.65 -5.94 -1.13
CA VAL A 69 -6.35 -4.57 -1.51
C VAL A 69 -6.71 -4.39 -2.98
N THR A 70 -7.59 -3.44 -3.28
CA THR A 70 -7.92 -3.05 -4.64
C THR A 70 -6.87 -2.08 -5.17
N LEU A 71 -6.21 -2.44 -6.25
CA LEU A 71 -5.24 -1.57 -6.93
C LEU A 71 -5.99 -0.79 -8.02
N ALA A 72 -6.13 0.51 -7.86
CA ALA A 72 -6.94 1.33 -8.75
C ALA A 72 -6.23 2.62 -9.14
N LEU A 73 -6.52 3.11 -10.34
CA LEU A 73 -6.15 4.44 -10.77
C LEU A 73 -6.73 5.50 -9.81
N PRO A 74 -6.09 6.67 -9.68
CA PRO A 74 -6.64 7.80 -8.96
C PRO A 74 -8.09 8.11 -9.40
N PRO A 75 -8.98 8.51 -8.48
CA PRO A 75 -10.41 8.66 -8.77
C PRO A 75 -10.73 9.74 -9.83
N ASP A 76 -9.80 10.65 -10.07
CA ASP A 76 -9.90 11.69 -11.10
C ASP A 76 -9.22 11.31 -12.43
N GLN A 77 -8.72 10.08 -12.55
CA GLN A 77 -8.13 9.53 -13.77
C GLN A 77 -9.10 8.53 -14.43
N PRO A 78 -9.49 8.72 -15.70
CA PRO A 78 -10.31 7.76 -16.43
C PRO A 78 -9.63 6.40 -16.58
N VAL A 79 -10.41 5.32 -16.47
CA VAL A 79 -9.95 3.96 -16.73
C VAL A 79 -10.11 3.64 -18.22
N GLU A 80 -9.01 3.76 -18.97
CA GLU A 80 -8.98 3.53 -20.41
C GLU A 80 -7.68 2.82 -20.84
N PRO A 81 -7.65 2.17 -22.03
CA PRO A 81 -6.45 1.51 -22.51
C PRO A 81 -5.24 2.46 -22.55
N GLY A 82 -4.13 2.02 -21.94
CA GLY A 82 -2.89 2.80 -21.85
C GLY A 82 -2.77 3.68 -20.59
N ALA A 83 -3.84 3.84 -19.80
CA ALA A 83 -3.75 4.48 -18.49
C ALA A 83 -3.04 3.56 -17.47
N SER A 84 -2.11 4.12 -16.71
CA SER A 84 -1.35 3.40 -15.67
C SER A 84 -1.01 4.32 -14.50
N VAL A 85 -0.77 3.72 -13.35
CA VAL A 85 -0.23 4.38 -12.15
C VAL A 85 0.85 3.50 -11.53
N THR A 86 1.77 4.09 -10.78
CA THR A 86 2.77 3.38 -10.00
C THR A 86 2.70 3.85 -8.56
N ASP A 87 2.53 2.87 -7.66
CA ASP A 87 2.62 3.08 -6.23
C ASP A 87 3.88 2.37 -5.70
N TRP A 88 4.56 3.01 -4.74
CA TRP A 88 5.74 2.44 -4.10
C TRP A 88 5.42 2.01 -2.68
N LEU A 89 5.56 0.72 -2.41
CA LEU A 89 5.47 0.18 -1.05
C LEU A 89 6.84 0.21 -0.37
N VAL A 90 6.93 0.91 0.76
CA VAL A 90 8.15 1.05 1.57
C VAL A 90 7.91 0.45 2.95
N LEU A 91 8.63 -0.64 3.25
CA LEU A 91 8.56 -1.28 4.56
C LEU A 91 9.62 -0.67 5.50
N LEU A 92 9.15 -0.02 6.56
CA LEU A 92 9.98 0.43 7.67
C LEU A 92 9.97 -0.63 8.78
N VAL A 93 11.15 -0.93 9.33
CA VAL A 93 11.34 -1.99 10.32
C VAL A 93 12.25 -1.50 11.45
N ALA A 94 11.85 -1.76 12.69
CA ALA A 94 12.62 -1.44 13.89
C ALA A 94 12.43 -2.53 14.97
N GLU A 95 13.31 -2.57 15.97
CA GLU A 95 13.09 -3.41 17.15
C GLU A 95 12.11 -2.72 18.13
N GLU A 96 12.20 -1.39 18.25
CA GLU A 96 11.29 -0.57 19.04
C GLU A 96 10.12 0.01 18.22
N PRO A 97 8.96 0.28 18.85
CA PRO A 97 7.84 0.94 18.18
C PRO A 97 8.18 2.38 17.79
N PHE A 98 7.65 2.81 16.64
CA PHE A 98 7.68 4.21 16.21
C PHE A 98 6.32 4.62 15.62
N SER A 99 6.06 5.92 15.58
CA SER A 99 4.82 6.45 15.02
C SER A 99 4.88 6.55 13.51
N SER A 100 3.84 6.08 12.83
CA SER A 100 3.64 6.27 11.39
C SER A 100 2.97 7.61 11.06
N ALA A 101 2.44 8.33 12.05
CA ALA A 101 1.70 9.58 11.84
C ALA A 101 2.47 10.67 11.05
N PRO A 102 3.79 10.86 11.23
CA PRO A 102 4.55 11.83 10.44
C PRO A 102 4.58 11.55 8.93
N PHE A 103 4.27 10.31 8.52
CA PHE A 103 4.23 9.89 7.12
C PHE A 103 2.84 10.05 6.48
N ALA A 104 1.84 10.51 7.23
CA ALA A 104 0.51 10.80 6.68
C ALA A 104 0.53 12.13 5.91
N LEU A 105 0.83 12.05 4.62
CA LEU A 105 0.88 13.20 3.72
C LEU A 105 -0.31 13.17 2.75
N PRO A 106 -1.03 14.30 2.58
CA PRO A 106 -2.14 14.39 1.64
C PRO A 106 -1.64 14.29 0.19
N ARG A 107 -2.56 14.11 -0.76
CA ARG A 107 -2.23 14.22 -2.18
C ARG A 107 -1.77 15.64 -2.50
N LEU A 108 -0.80 15.77 -3.40
CA LEU A 108 -0.44 17.07 -3.93
C LEU A 108 -1.68 17.71 -4.59
N ARG A 109 -2.07 18.92 -4.16
CA ARG A 109 -3.25 19.71 -4.60
C ARG A 109 -4.60 19.39 -3.93
N GLU A 110 -4.69 18.49 -2.96
CA GLU A 110 -5.82 18.47 -2.02
C GLU A 110 -5.55 19.51 -0.92
N MET A 111 -6.27 20.64 -0.91
CA MET A 111 -6.23 21.55 0.25
C MET A 111 -6.88 20.84 1.44
N PRO A 112 -6.29 20.90 2.65
CA PRO A 112 -6.97 20.39 3.84
C PRO A 112 -8.31 21.11 3.98
N LYS A 113 -9.40 20.35 4.14
CA LYS A 113 -10.69 20.94 4.50
C LYS A 113 -10.54 21.61 5.86
N SER A 114 -10.73 22.92 5.91
CA SER A 114 -10.82 23.73 7.12
C SER A 114 -12.04 23.35 7.96
#